data_AF-A0AB38SFW6-F1
#
_entry.id   AF-A0AB38SFW6-F1
#
_cell.length_a   1.000
_cell.length_b   1.000
_cell.length_c   1.000
_cell.angle_alpha   90.00
_cell.angle_beta   90.00
_cell.angle_gamma   90.00
#
_symmetry.space_group_name_H-M   'P 1'
#
loop_
_entity.id
_entity.type
_entity.pdbx_description
1 polymer ?
#
loop_
_entity_poly.entity_id
_entity_poly.type
_entity_poly.pdbx_seq_one_letter_code
_entity_poly.pdbx_strand_id
1 'polypeptide(L)' 'MGTHMHFNPDNVRSYVGFQLPADKLAALDQARIEMRLSRSQFMREAVAAYLQQRQATAK' A
#
# COMPACT_ATOMS: atom_id res chain seq x y z
N MET A 1 -8.27 20.43 -1.46
CA MET A 1 -8.56 19.04 -1.05
C MET A 1 -7.29 18.46 -0.48
N GLY A 2 -7.21 18.28 0.84
CA GLY A 2 -5.99 17.82 1.51
C GLY A 2 -5.71 16.34 1.20
N THR A 3 -4.60 16.06 0.53
CA THR A 3 -4.06 14.72 0.30
C THR A 3 -3.30 14.23 1.54
N HIS A 4 -3.92 14.27 2.71
CA HIS A 4 -3.33 13.75 3.94
C HIS A 4 -4.06 12.50 4.39
N MET A 5 -3.30 11.41 4.54
CA MET A 5 -3.76 10.17 5.13
C MET A 5 -3.96 10.42 6.63
N HIS A 6 -5.17 10.79 7.03
CA HIS A 6 -5.50 10.97 8.44
C HIS A 6 -5.56 9.59 9.12
N PHE A 7 -4.53 9.29 9.91
CA PHE A 7 -4.54 8.12 10.79
C PHE A 7 -5.48 8.40 11.96
N ASN A 8 -6.59 7.65 12.04
CA ASN A 8 -7.48 7.64 13.20
C ASN A 8 -7.28 6.31 13.94
N PRO A 9 -6.72 6.31 15.16
CA PRO A 9 -6.45 5.08 15.91
C PRO A 9 -7.72 4.34 16.33
N ASP A 10 -8.87 5.01 16.39
CA ASP A 10 -10.16 4.42 16.75
C ASP A 10 -10.91 3.84 15.55
N ASN A 11 -10.41 4.10 14.32
CA ASN A 11 -11.04 3.61 13.10
C ASN A 11 -10.46 2.25 12.71
N VAL A 12 -11.16 1.18 13.08
CA VAL A 12 -10.76 -0.22 12.86
C VAL A 12 -10.55 -0.56 11.38
N ARG A 13 -11.11 0.23 10.45
CA ARG A 13 -10.93 0.04 8.99
C ARG A 13 -10.84 1.38 8.25
N SER A 14 -9.70 2.06 8.35
CA SER A 14 -9.40 3.16 7.42
C SER A 14 -9.28 2.63 5.98
N TYR A 15 -10.29 2.87 5.15
CA TYR A 15 -10.22 2.59 3.71
C TYR A 15 -9.45 3.71 3.03
N VAL A 16 -8.35 3.37 2.36
CA VAL A 16 -7.55 4.31 1.57
C VAL A 16 -7.58 3.87 0.12
N GLY A 17 -8.19 4.70 -0.72
CA GLY A 17 -8.12 4.55 -2.18
C GLY A 17 -6.84 5.18 -2.71
N PHE A 18 -6.19 4.51 -3.67
CA PHE A 18 -5.03 5.04 -4.38
C PHE A 18 -5.40 5.29 -5.84
N GLN A 19 -4.96 6.43 -6.38
CA GLN A 19 -5.02 6.70 -7.81
C GLN A 19 -3.64 6.43 -8.40
N LEU A 20 -3.59 5.54 -9.38
CA LEU A 20 -2.39 5.18 -10.12
C LEU A 20 -2.72 5.09 -11.62
N PRO A 21 -1.73 5.34 -12.49
CA PRO A 21 -1.85 5.03 -13.91
C PRO A 21 -2.24 3.56 -14.17
N ALA A 22 -3.01 3.31 -15.23
CA ALA A 22 -3.58 2.00 -15.51
C ALA A 22 -2.52 0.90 -15.73
N ASP A 23 -1.39 1.24 -16.35
CA ASP A 23 -0.25 0.35 -16.55
C ASP A 23 0.35 -0.12 -15.21
N LYS A 24 0.45 0.80 -14.24
CA LYS A 24 0.92 0.49 -12.89
C LYS A 24 -0.07 -0.37 -12.13
N LEU A 25 -1.37 -0.10 -12.25
CA LEU A 25 -2.40 -0.94 -11.64
C LEU A 25 -2.37 -2.37 -12.19
N ALA A 26 -2.21 -2.54 -13.51
CA ALA A 26 -2.10 -3.84 -14.13
C ALA A 26 -0.86 -4.62 -13.64
N ALA A 27 0.30 -3.94 -13.59
CA ALA A 27 1.53 -4.56 -13.09
C ALA A 27 1.41 -4.99 -11.61
N LEU A 28 0.78 -4.17 -10.76
CA LEU A 28 0.56 -4.51 -9.35
C LEU A 28 -0.43 -5.66 -9.17
N ASP A 29 -1.51 -5.72 -9.97
CA ASP A 29 -2.46 -6.84 -9.88
C ASP A 29 -1.83 -8.15 -10.35
N GLN A 30 -0.99 -8.11 -11.39
CA GLN A 30 -0.23 -9.27 -11.85
C GLN A 30 0.74 -9.78 -10.78
N ALA A 31 1.55 -8.89 -10.19
CA ALA A 31 2.48 -9.26 -9.11
C ALA A 31 1.74 -9.90 -7.92
N ARG A 32 0.59 -9.31 -7.53
CA ARG A 32 -0.27 -9.87 -6.49
C ARG A 32 -0.74 -11.29 -6.82
N ILE A 33 -1.15 -11.55 -8.06
CA ILE A 33 -1.61 -12.87 -8.51
C ILE A 33 -0.49 -13.90 -8.41
N GLU A 34 0.72 -13.56 -8.87
CA GLU A 34 1.90 -14.43 -8.81
C GLU A 34 2.25 -14.80 -7.37
N MET A 35 2.15 -13.83 -6.46
CA MET A 35 2.37 -14.05 -5.02
C MET A 35 1.19 -14.73 -4.30
N ARG A 36 0.07 -14.97 -5.00
CA ARG A 36 -1.18 -15.57 -4.46
C ARG A 36 -1.77 -14.78 -3.29
N LEU A 37 -1.67 -13.45 -3.33
CA LEU A 37 -2.13 -12.57 -2.26
C LEU A 37 -3.49 -11.95 -2.59
N SER A 38 -4.26 -11.63 -1.54
CA SER A 38 -5.38 -10.69 -1.69
C SER A 38 -4.86 -9.27 -1.93
N ARG A 39 -5.69 -8.38 -2.51
CA ARG A 39 -5.30 -6.98 -2.79
C ARG A 39 -4.87 -6.25 -1.52
N SER A 40 -5.66 -6.39 -0.45
CA SER A 40 -5.37 -5.76 0.83
C SER A 40 -4.11 -6.32 1.49
N GLN A 41 -3.84 -7.62 1.35
CA GLN A 41 -2.61 -8.21 1.88
C GLN A 41 -1.39 -7.69 1.13
N PHE A 42 -1.42 -7.74 -0.19
CA PHE A 42 -0.34 -7.24 -1.04
C PHE A 42 0.00 -5.77 -0.73
N MET A 43 -1.00 -4.89 -0.62
CA MET A 43 -0.76 -3.49 -0.28
C MET A 43 -0.17 -3.31 1.12
N ARG A 44 -0.61 -4.08 2.13
CA ARG A 44 -0.03 -4.03 3.48
C ARG A 44 1.44 -4.44 3.48
N GLU A 45 1.78 -5.51 2.77
CA GLU A 45 3.16 -5.99 2.66
C GLU A 45 4.04 -4.98 1.91
N ALA A 46 3.55 -4.43 0.79
CA ALA A 46 4.27 -3.42 0.02
C ALA A 46 4.57 -2.15 0.83
N VAL A 47 3.59 -1.64 1.59
CA VAL A 47 3.76 -0.48 2.46
C VAL A 47 4.73 -0.78 3.60
N ALA A 48 4.61 -1.95 4.24
CA ALA A 48 5.51 -2.35 5.32
C ALA A 48 6.97 -2.45 4.84
N ALA A 49 7.20 -3.07 3.68
CA ALA A 49 8.53 -3.20 3.08
C ALA A 49 9.16 -1.82 2.77
N TYR A 50 8.38 -0.90 2.20
CA TYR A 50 8.86 0.46 1.93
C TYR A 50 9.23 1.22 3.21
N LEU A 51 8.41 1.13 4.26
CA LEU A 51 8.69 1.78 5.54
C LEU A 51 9.95 1.20 6.21
N GLN A 52 10.11 -0.12 6.17
CA GLN A 52 11.32 -0.79 6.68
C GLN A 52 12.58 -0.32 5.92
N GLN A 53 12.52 -0.26 4.60
CA GLN A 53 13.65 0.23 3.78
C GLN A 53 14.01 1.69 4.13
N ARG A 54 13.00 2.55 4.28
CA ARG A 54 13.22 3.96 4.67
C ARG A 54 13.83 4.09 6.06
N GLN A 55 13.37 3.32 7.03
CA GLN A 55 13.94 3.29 8.38
C GLN A 55 15.37 2.75 8.39
N ALA A 56 15.68 1.77 7.53
CA ALA A 56 17.02 1.21 7.40
C ALA A 56 18.00 2.19 6.73
N THR A 57 17.53 3.04 5.82
CA THR A 57 18.35 4.04 5.13
C THR A 57 18.52 5.34 5.95
N ALA A 58 17.66 5.56 6.93
CA ALA A 58 17.74 6.70 7.85
C ALA A 58 18.65 6.45 9.08
N LYS A 59 19.30 5.28 9.14
CA LYS A 59 20.37 4.95 10.09
C LYS A 59 21.72 5.09 9.42
#